data_AF-A0A059EYH0-F1
#
_entry.id   AF-A0A059EYH0-F1
#
_cell.length_a   1.000
_cell.length_b   1.000
_cell.length_c   1.000
_cell.angle_alpha   90.00
_cell.angle_beta   90.00
_cell.angle_gamma   90.00
#
_symmetry.space_group_name_H-M   'P 1'
#
loop_
_entity.id
_entity.type
_entity.pdbx_description
1 polymer ?
#
loop_
_entity_poly.entity_id
_entity_poly.type
_entity_poly.pdbx_seq_one_letter_code
_entity_poly.pdbx_strand_id
1 'polypeptide(L)'
;MKINKLMRISRSESAAIKYLIQKEIFESSKKCPKCKKSMNYNEKRKLFRCQRNGHERNISILKNSFFSKTNLKINKILQICYFYLHKCPTVEIVKMVGIQSESVTAWCSHLRELLADSLEYSEIKIGGPGIIVEI
;
A
#
# COMPACT_ATOMS: atom_id res chain seq x y z
N MET A 1 12.18 -4.59 -10.21
CA MET A 1 11.76 -3.31 -10.88
C MET A 1 12.98 -2.40 -10.92
N LYS A 2 13.29 -1.73 -12.05
CA LYS A 2 14.43 -0.77 -12.10
C LYS A 2 14.12 0.48 -11.27
N ILE A 3 15.11 1.01 -10.56
CA ILE A 3 14.96 2.17 -9.65
C ILE A 3 14.39 3.41 -10.34
N ASN A 4 14.77 3.66 -11.60
CA ASN A 4 14.26 4.78 -12.39
C ASN A 4 12.74 4.72 -12.60
N LYS A 5 12.19 3.50 -12.73
CA LYS A 5 10.75 3.30 -12.88
C LYS A 5 10.02 3.62 -11.56
N LEU A 6 10.56 3.19 -10.42
CA LEU A 6 10.02 3.57 -9.12
C LEU A 6 10.01 5.08 -8.95
N MET A 7 11.15 5.75 -9.19
CA MET A 7 11.28 7.19 -8.99
C MET A 7 10.25 7.97 -9.82
N ARG A 8 9.93 7.50 -11.02
CA ARG A 8 8.86 8.08 -11.84
C ARG A 8 7.46 7.85 -11.24
N ILE A 9 7.17 6.65 -10.76
CA ILE A 9 5.88 6.30 -10.14
C ILE A 9 5.66 7.06 -8.83
N SER A 10 6.68 7.09 -7.96
CA SER A 10 6.62 7.70 -6.63
C SER A 10 7.00 9.18 -6.62
N ARG A 11 7.15 9.82 -7.78
CA ARG A 11 7.57 11.23 -7.90
C ARG A 11 6.62 12.18 -7.17
N SER A 12 5.33 11.87 -7.17
CA SER A 12 4.31 12.63 -6.49
C SER A 12 3.17 11.73 -6.01
N GLU A 13 2.35 12.27 -5.12
CA GLU A 13 1.20 11.55 -4.57
C GLU A 13 0.20 11.14 -5.67
N SER A 14 -0.16 12.08 -6.55
CA SER A 14 -1.03 11.81 -7.69
C SER A 14 -0.47 10.75 -8.63
N ALA A 15 0.85 10.75 -8.89
CA ALA A 15 1.47 9.75 -9.76
C ALA A 15 1.39 8.34 -9.14
N ALA A 16 1.66 8.24 -7.83
CA ALA A 16 1.55 6.99 -7.10
C ALA A 16 0.12 6.44 -7.09
N ILE A 17 -0.87 7.30 -6.79
CA ILE A 17 -2.28 6.90 -6.78
C ILE A 17 -2.74 6.46 -8.18
N LYS A 18 -2.40 7.21 -9.24
CA LYS A 18 -2.73 6.83 -10.62
C LYS A 18 -2.13 5.48 -11.01
N TYR A 19 -0.89 5.23 -10.62
CA TYR A 19 -0.25 3.93 -10.84
C TYR A 19 -0.97 2.79 -10.12
N LEU A 20 -1.39 3.00 -8.87
CA LEU A 20 -2.11 1.99 -8.09
C LEU A 20 -3.52 1.73 -8.61
N ILE A 21 -4.20 2.75 -9.15
CA ILE A 21 -5.47 2.57 -9.89
C ILE A 21 -5.24 1.76 -11.17
N GLN A 22 -4.19 2.07 -11.94
CA GLN A 22 -3.84 1.31 -13.15
C GLN A 22 -3.50 -0.15 -12.85
N LYS A 23 -2.98 -0.42 -11.65
CA LYS A 23 -2.68 -1.77 -11.16
C LYS A 23 -3.85 -2.44 -10.44
N GLU A 24 -5.02 -1.82 -10.45
CA GLU A 24 -6.26 -2.33 -9.83
C GLU A 24 -6.13 -2.57 -8.32
N ILE A 25 -5.10 -1.99 -7.67
CA ILE A 25 -4.93 -1.99 -6.21
C ILE A 25 -5.91 -1.00 -5.58
N PHE A 26 -6.18 0.12 -6.25
CA PHE A 26 -7.24 1.05 -5.89
C PHE A 26 -8.36 1.01 -6.93
N GLU A 27 -9.60 1.04 -6.44
CA GLU A 27 -10.77 1.15 -7.30
C GLU A 27 -10.76 2.50 -8.05
N SER A 28 -11.07 2.46 -9.34
CA SER A 28 -11.21 3.67 -10.18
C SER A 28 -12.57 4.34 -10.03
N SER A 29 -13.59 3.60 -9.56
CA SER A 29 -14.95 4.09 -9.35
C SER A 29 -15.64 3.35 -8.22
N LYS A 30 -16.65 3.98 -7.61
CA LYS A 30 -17.42 3.40 -6.49
C LYS A 30 -18.90 3.72 -6.63
N LYS A 31 -19.76 2.76 -6.33
CA LYS A 31 -21.21 2.99 -6.17
C LYS A 31 -21.52 3.29 -4.70
N CYS A 32 -22.40 4.27 -4.46
CA CYS A 32 -22.83 4.60 -3.12
C CYS A 32 -23.61 3.41 -2.51
N PRO A 33 -23.26 2.95 -1.30
CA PRO A 33 -23.97 1.83 -0.68
C PRO A 33 -25.45 2.12 -0.39
N LYS A 34 -25.83 3.40 -0.19
CA LYS A 34 -27.20 3.83 0.10
C LYS A 34 -28.03 4.03 -1.17
N CYS A 35 -27.60 4.89 -2.09
CA CYS A 35 -28.39 5.22 -3.30
C CYS A 35 -27.98 4.47 -4.58
N LYS A 36 -26.97 3.59 -4.52
CA LYS A 36 -26.47 2.73 -5.62
C LYS A 36 -25.95 3.47 -6.88
N LYS A 37 -26.02 4.79 -6.90
CA LYS A 37 -25.45 5.65 -7.96
C LYS A 37 -23.93 5.81 -7.82
N SER A 38 -23.26 6.10 -8.92
CA SER A 38 -21.81 6.38 -8.95
C SER A 38 -21.45 7.58 -8.08
N MET A 39 -20.36 7.45 -7.33
CA MET A 39 -19.80 8.46 -6.45
C MET A 39 -18.77 9.32 -7.20
N ASN A 40 -18.61 10.57 -6.79
CA ASN A 40 -17.61 11.46 -7.36
C ASN A 40 -16.27 11.24 -6.66
N TYR A 41 -15.20 11.02 -7.43
CA TYR A 41 -13.86 10.90 -6.87
C TYR A 41 -13.25 12.27 -6.58
N ASN A 42 -12.78 12.46 -5.35
CA ASN A 42 -11.99 13.61 -4.94
C ASN A 42 -10.54 13.19 -4.78
N GLU A 43 -9.69 13.54 -5.75
CA GLU A 43 -8.27 13.17 -5.76
C GLU A 43 -7.51 13.74 -4.56
N LYS A 44 -7.73 15.01 -4.22
CA LYS A 44 -7.03 15.69 -3.11
C LYS A 44 -7.27 15.01 -1.77
N ARG A 45 -8.52 14.64 -1.51
CA ARG A 45 -8.94 13.96 -0.26
C ARG A 45 -8.88 12.44 -0.35
N LYS A 46 -8.54 11.89 -1.52
CA LYS A 46 -8.45 10.44 -1.79
C LYS A 46 -9.71 9.70 -1.36
N LEU A 47 -10.88 10.25 -1.71
CA LEU A 47 -12.17 9.69 -1.31
C LEU A 47 -13.19 9.73 -2.45
N PHE A 48 -14.09 8.76 -2.43
CA PHE A 48 -15.35 8.78 -3.16
C PHE A 48 -16.41 9.48 -2.31
N ARG A 49 -17.03 10.51 -2.86
CA ARG A 49 -18.06 11.31 -2.21
C ARG A 49 -19.41 11.14 -2.88
N CYS A 50 -20.44 10.92 -2.06
CA CYS A 50 -21.84 10.96 -2.48
C CYS A 50 -22.55 12.03 -1.65
N GLN A 51 -23.05 13.07 -2.31
CA GLN A 51 -23.88 14.13 -1.73
C GLN A 51 -25.19 14.21 -2.51
N ARG A 52 -26.16 13.36 -2.18
CA ARG A 52 -27.47 13.34 -2.86
C ARG A 52 -28.58 13.18 -1.83
N ASN A 53 -29.71 13.81 -2.04
CA ASN A 53 -30.99 13.62 -1.32
C ASN A 53 -30.84 13.24 0.15
N GLY A 54 -30.44 14.21 0.99
CA GLY A 54 -30.40 14.05 2.46
C GLY A 54 -29.40 13.01 2.98
N HIS A 55 -28.39 12.61 2.20
CA HIS A 55 -27.25 11.87 2.75
C HIS A 55 -25.92 12.31 2.16
N GLU A 56 -24.93 12.37 3.05
CA GLU A 56 -23.53 12.50 2.73
C GLU A 56 -22.81 11.22 3.13
N ARG A 57 -22.12 10.59 2.16
CA ARG A 57 -21.23 9.45 2.43
C ARG A 57 -19.89 9.67 1.74
N ASN A 58 -18.83 9.48 2.52
CA ASN A 58 -17.45 9.52 2.07
C ASN A 58 -16.82 8.15 2.28
N ILE A 59 -16.18 7.61 1.26
CA ILE A 59 -15.47 6.34 1.32
C ILE A 59 -14.05 6.60 0.82
N SER A 60 -13.04 6.39 1.68
CA SER A 60 -11.64 6.50 1.26
C SER A 60 -11.32 5.48 0.17
N ILE A 61 -10.51 5.88 -0.83
CA ILE A 61 -9.97 4.93 -1.81
C ILE A 61 -9.00 3.92 -1.20
N LEU A 62 -8.47 4.24 -0.01
CA LEU A 62 -7.53 3.39 0.73
C LEU A 62 -8.25 2.34 1.59
N LYS A 63 -9.58 2.41 1.66
CA LYS A 63 -10.38 1.49 2.48
C LYS A 63 -10.16 0.05 1.99
N ASN A 64 -9.96 -0.88 2.92
CA ASN A 64 -9.71 -2.30 2.65
C ASN A 64 -8.49 -2.56 1.74
N SER A 65 -7.47 -1.69 1.81
CA SER A 65 -6.21 -1.88 1.09
C SER A 65 -5.03 -1.93 2.07
N PHE A 66 -3.87 -2.34 1.57
CA PHE A 66 -2.58 -2.24 2.27
C PHE A 66 -2.33 -0.85 2.88
N PHE A 67 -2.79 0.20 2.19
CA PHE A 67 -2.58 1.60 2.56
C PHE A 67 -3.66 2.16 3.50
N SER A 68 -4.52 1.32 4.07
CA SER A 68 -5.63 1.79 4.89
C SER A 68 -5.15 2.54 6.15
N LYS A 69 -5.96 3.53 6.59
CA LYS A 69 -5.74 4.32 7.84
C LYS A 69 -4.39 5.07 7.93
N THR A 70 -3.66 5.23 6.84
CA THR A 70 -2.41 5.99 6.84
C THR A 70 -2.61 7.49 6.75
N ASN A 71 -1.78 8.24 7.49
CA ASN A 71 -1.59 9.67 7.30
C ASN A 71 -0.38 10.00 6.40
N LEU A 72 0.44 9.00 6.07
CA LEU A 72 1.57 9.18 5.16
C LEU A 72 1.09 9.26 3.71
N LYS A 73 1.86 9.98 2.92
CA LYS A 73 1.68 10.02 1.47
C LYS A 73 1.98 8.63 0.88
N ILE A 74 1.11 8.16 0.01
CA ILE A 74 1.23 6.86 -0.68
C ILE A 74 2.54 6.76 -1.45
N ASN A 75 2.98 7.86 -2.08
CA ASN A 75 4.25 7.85 -2.79
C ASN A 75 5.46 7.58 -1.87
N LYS A 76 5.41 8.03 -0.62
CA LYS A 76 6.44 7.77 0.39
C LYS A 76 6.40 6.32 0.88
N ILE A 77 5.21 5.77 1.10
CA ILE A 77 5.04 4.36 1.47
C ILE A 77 5.60 3.45 0.37
N LEU A 78 5.32 3.74 -0.91
CA LEU A 78 5.87 2.96 -2.03
C LEU A 78 7.41 2.97 -2.06
N GLN A 79 8.03 4.11 -1.72
CA GLN A 79 9.49 4.20 -1.61
C GLN A 79 10.03 3.34 -0.46
N ILE A 80 9.39 3.41 0.72
CA ILE A 80 9.76 2.57 1.88
C ILE A 80 9.69 1.10 1.51
N CYS A 81 8.55 0.65 0.94
CA CYS A 81 8.36 -0.74 0.53
C CYS A 81 9.42 -1.18 -0.48
N TYR A 82 9.73 -0.34 -1.48
CA TYR A 82 10.74 -0.67 -2.46
C TYR A 82 12.12 -0.86 -1.82
N PHE A 83 12.58 0.09 -1.01
CA PHE A 83 13.91 -0.02 -0.38
C PHE A 83 13.98 -1.19 0.60
N TYR A 84 12.89 -1.47 1.32
CA TYR A 84 12.80 -2.65 2.18
C TYR A 84 12.94 -3.96 1.39
N LEU A 85 12.22 -4.09 0.26
CA LEU A 85 12.34 -5.26 -0.62
C LEU A 85 13.73 -5.41 -1.22
N HIS A 86 14.45 -4.29 -1.40
CA HIS A 86 15.86 -4.24 -1.80
C HIS A 86 16.85 -4.40 -0.63
N LYS A 87 16.37 -4.81 0.56
CA LYS A 87 17.17 -5.09 1.74
C LYS A 87 18.01 -3.89 2.23
N CYS A 88 17.57 -2.67 1.94
CA CYS A 88 18.21 -1.48 2.49
C CYS A 88 18.02 -1.44 4.02
N PRO A 89 19.06 -1.10 4.80
CA PRO A 89 18.92 -0.90 6.24
C PRO A 89 17.89 0.20 6.55
N THR A 90 17.08 0.02 7.61
CA THR A 90 16.03 0.98 8.00
C THR A 90 16.56 2.40 8.16
N VAL A 91 17.76 2.56 8.73
CA VAL A 91 18.43 3.87 8.89
C VAL A 91 18.68 4.56 7.54
N GLU A 92 19.05 3.80 6.51
CA GLU A 92 19.24 4.34 5.16
C GLU A 92 17.89 4.66 4.50
N ILE A 93 16.86 3.86 4.72
CA ILE A 93 15.51 4.16 4.24
C ILE A 93 14.99 5.48 4.83
N VAL A 94 15.21 5.71 6.13
CA VAL A 94 14.87 6.97 6.83
C VAL A 94 15.54 8.15 6.13
N LYS A 95 16.85 8.08 5.88
CA LYS A 95 17.61 9.14 5.20
C LYS A 95 17.11 9.39 3.77
N MET A 96 16.92 8.32 2.99
CA MET A 96 16.52 8.41 1.59
C MET A 96 15.09 8.95 1.40
N VAL A 97 14.17 8.56 2.28
CA VAL A 97 12.74 8.90 2.15
C VAL A 97 12.41 10.20 2.87
N GLY A 98 13.17 10.57 3.92
CA GLY A 98 12.95 11.77 4.73
C GLY A 98 11.71 11.66 5.60
N ILE A 99 11.48 10.49 6.21
CA ILE A 99 10.35 10.20 7.10
C ILE A 99 10.91 9.69 8.43
N GLN A 100 10.21 10.00 9.53
CA GLN A 100 10.56 9.57 10.88
C GLN A 100 10.76 8.04 10.98
N SER A 101 11.74 7.64 11.77
CA SER A 101 12.14 6.23 11.97
C SER A 101 11.00 5.32 12.38
N GLU A 102 10.12 5.82 13.24
CA GLU A 102 8.95 5.13 13.79
C GLU A 102 7.99 4.78 12.66
N SER A 103 7.72 5.74 11.78
CA SER A 103 6.89 5.55 10.60
C SER A 103 7.52 4.56 9.60
N VAL A 104 8.81 4.69 9.31
CA VAL A 104 9.51 3.76 8.40
C VAL A 104 9.47 2.34 8.95
N THR A 105 9.78 2.17 10.23
CA THR A 105 9.80 0.87 10.91
C THR A 105 8.41 0.23 10.91
N ALA A 106 7.36 1.01 11.21
CA ALA A 106 5.98 0.53 11.17
C ALA A 106 5.58 0.01 9.77
N TRP A 107 5.94 0.72 8.70
CA TRP A 107 5.65 0.27 7.33
C TRP A 107 6.48 -0.92 6.88
N CYS A 108 7.75 -1.01 7.30
CA CYS A 108 8.57 -2.20 7.06
C CYS A 108 7.99 -3.43 7.78
N SER A 109 7.53 -3.29 9.02
CA SER A 109 6.87 -4.38 9.76
C SER A 109 5.55 -4.79 9.13
N HIS A 110 4.69 -3.83 8.78
CA HIS A 110 3.41 -4.10 8.12
C HIS A 110 3.60 -4.84 6.77
N LEU A 111 4.60 -4.44 5.99
CA LEU A 111 4.95 -5.16 4.75
C LEU A 111 5.47 -6.58 5.02
N ARG A 112 6.32 -6.75 6.05
CA ARG A 112 6.86 -8.06 6.43
C ARG A 112 5.76 -9.03 6.88
N GLU A 113 4.81 -8.56 7.68
CA GLU A 113 3.66 -9.35 8.14
C GLU A 113 2.82 -9.83 6.96
N LEU A 114 2.48 -8.93 6.04
CA LEU A 114 1.72 -9.31 4.83
C LEU A 114 2.47 -10.29 3.93
N LEU A 115 3.79 -10.15 3.81
CA LEU A 115 4.59 -11.11 3.07
C LEU A 115 4.60 -12.48 3.76
N ALA A 116 4.72 -12.51 5.09
CA ALA A 116 4.68 -13.75 5.85
C ALA A 116 3.32 -14.45 5.73
N ASP A 117 2.21 -13.69 5.79
CA ASP A 117 0.85 -14.22 5.62
C ASP A 117 0.59 -14.73 4.19
N SER A 118 1.31 -14.21 3.19
CA SER A 118 1.19 -14.65 1.80
C SER A 118 1.95 -15.94 1.47
N LEU A 119 2.79 -16.43 2.39
CA LEU A 119 3.51 -17.68 2.21
C LEU A 119 2.60 -18.86 2.56
N GLU A 120 2.34 -19.73 1.58
CA GLU A 120 1.72 -21.02 1.86
C GLU A 120 2.76 -21.94 2.51
N TYR A 121 2.59 -22.22 3.80
CA TYR A 121 3.50 -23.09 4.56
C TYR A 121 3.59 -24.52 3.99
N SER A 122 2.64 -24.93 3.14
CA SER A 122 2.68 -26.19 2.37
C SER A 122 3.78 -26.24 1.31
N GLU A 123 4.30 -25.10 0.84
CA GLU A 123 5.41 -25.03 -0.12
C GLU A 123 6.78 -24.91 0.56
N ILE A 124 6.81 -24.69 1.88
CA ILE A 124 8.05 -24.52 2.63
C ILE A 124 8.56 -25.91 3.04
N LYS A 125 9.40 -26.52 2.19
CA LYS A 125 10.21 -27.66 2.61
C LYS A 125 11.25 -27.19 3.62
N ILE A 126 10.94 -27.29 4.91
CA ILE A 126 11.91 -27.09 5.99
C ILE A 126 12.78 -28.35 6.04
N GLY A 127 13.90 -28.33 5.32
CA GLY A 127 14.88 -29.43 5.29
C GLY A 127 15.35 -29.82 3.88
N GLY A 128 16.66 -30.07 3.75
CA GLY A 128 17.24 -30.72 2.57
C GLY A 128 16.88 -32.22 2.52
N PRO A 129 17.18 -32.94 1.42
CA PRO A 129 17.08 -34.40 1.39
C PRO A 129 17.82 -35.00 2.60
N GLY A 130 17.12 -35.75 3.46
CA GLY A 130 17.70 -36.42 4.63
C GLY A 130 17.72 -35.63 5.94
N ILE A 131 17.12 -34.43 5.99
CA ILE A 131 17.00 -33.67 7.25
C ILE A 131 15.56 -33.74 7.76
N ILE A 132 15.36 -34.44 8.88
CA ILE A 132 14.12 -34.38 9.67
C ILE A 132 14.24 -33.15 10.56
N VAL A 133 13.26 -32.25 10.49
CA VAL A 133 13.18 -31.08 11.34
C VAL A 133 11.97 -31.29 12.25
N GLU A 134 12.21 -31.46 13.55
CA GLU A 134 11.14 -31.49 14.55
C GLU A 134 10.59 -30.07 14.72
N ILE A 135 9.25 -29.95 14.77
CA ILE A 135 8.54 -28.70 15.07
C ILE A 135 8.24 -28.66 16.56
#